data_AF-A0AAE6JEH3-F1
#
_entry.id   AF-A0AAE6JEH3-F1
#
_cell.length_a   1.000
_cell.length_b   1.000
_cell.length_c   1.000
_cell.angle_alpha   90.00
_cell.angle_beta   90.00
_cell.angle_gamma   90.00
#
_symmetry.space_group_name_H-M   'P 1'
#
loop_
_entity.id
_entity.type
_entity.pdbx_description
1 polymer ?
#
loop_
_entity_poly.entity_id
_entity_poly.type
_entity_poly.pdbx_seq_one_letter_code
_entity_poly.pdbx_strand_id
1 'polypeptide(L)'
;MMGKKYKFRKAYFIAKDNQIFEQFEMVNCYRRKEYVDSVCKSQQRLANDESSQMWNKGKPIPVLKAHGYYLVHESLYEEIIKPFEK
;
A
#
# COMPACT_ATOMS: atom_id res chain seq x y z
N MET A 1 3.83 20.93 31.19
CA MET A 1 2.89 20.04 30.49
C MET A 1 3.70 18.98 29.76
N MET A 2 3.64 17.73 30.19
CA MET A 2 4.26 16.62 29.46
C MET A 2 3.32 16.29 28.30
N GLY A 3 3.69 16.64 27.06
CA GLY A 3 2.86 16.36 25.89
C GLY A 3 2.60 14.85 25.77
N LYS A 4 1.35 14.45 25.49
CA LYS A 4 1.02 13.05 25.20
C LYS A 4 1.91 12.56 24.05
N LYS A 5 2.69 11.50 24.28
CA LYS A 5 3.58 10.94 23.27
C LYS A 5 2.81 9.92 22.42
N TYR A 6 2.32 10.35 21.26
CA TYR A 6 1.67 9.45 20.30
C TYR A 6 2.70 8.58 19.59
N LYS A 7 2.33 7.33 19.30
CA LYS A 7 3.19 6.38 18.58
C LYS A 7 2.49 5.89 17.32
N PHE A 8 2.86 6.48 16.19
CA PHE A 8 2.44 6.01 14.88
C PHE A 8 3.26 4.80 14.45
N ARG A 9 2.61 3.84 13.79
CA ARG A 9 3.29 2.69 13.21
C ARG A 9 3.40 2.90 11.71
N LYS A 10 4.61 2.85 11.16
CA LYS A 10 4.79 2.85 9.72
C LYS A 10 4.59 1.44 9.17
N ALA A 11 3.76 1.32 8.15
CA ALA A 11 3.50 0.11 7.41
C ALA A 11 3.70 0.36 5.91
N TYR A 12 3.94 -0.70 5.16
CA TYR A 12 4.08 -0.68 3.72
C TYR A 12 3.07 -1.60 3.09
N PHE A 13 2.51 -1.17 1.96
CA PHE A 13 1.50 -1.88 1.19
C PHE A 13 1.90 -1.88 -0.28
N ILE A 14 1.40 -2.85 -1.02
CA ILE A 14 1.53 -2.87 -2.48
C ILE A 14 0.39 -2.01 -3.03
N ALA A 15 0.72 -0.98 -3.80
CA ALA A 15 -0.24 -0.21 -4.57
C ALA A 15 -0.17 -0.65 -6.03
N LYS A 16 -1.35 -0.85 -6.63
CA LYS A 16 -1.56 -1.10 -8.05
C LYS A 16 -2.06 0.19 -8.68
N ASP A 17 -1.31 0.75 -9.62
CA ASP A 17 -1.67 2.01 -10.30
C ASP A 17 -1.97 3.17 -9.32
N ASN A 18 -1.14 3.26 -8.26
CA ASN A 18 -1.27 4.19 -7.14
C ASN A 18 -2.52 3.99 -6.25
N GLN A 19 -3.25 2.91 -6.41
CA GLN A 19 -4.37 2.52 -5.55
C GLN A 19 -3.94 1.35 -4.65
N ILE A 20 -4.22 1.46 -3.34
CA ILE A 20 -3.81 0.44 -2.36
C ILE A 20 -4.77 -0.77 -2.38
N PHE A 21 -6.03 -0.55 -2.77
CA PHE A 21 -7.11 -1.52 -2.58
C PHE A 21 -7.97 -1.63 -3.84
N GLU A 22 -7.99 -2.82 -4.43
CA GLU A 22 -9.07 -3.23 -5.35
C GLU A 22 -10.13 -4.05 -4.58
N GLN A 23 -9.72 -4.79 -3.54
CA GLN A 23 -10.59 -5.55 -2.62
C GLN A 23 -10.11 -5.38 -1.17
N PHE A 24 -11.01 -5.02 -0.27
CA PHE A 24 -10.70 -4.65 1.12
C PHE A 24 -10.59 -5.85 2.09
N GLU A 25 -11.06 -7.03 1.69
CA GLU A 25 -11.17 -8.19 2.58
C GLU A 25 -9.82 -8.83 2.90
N MET A 26 -8.83 -8.69 2.01
CA MET A 26 -7.50 -9.28 2.21
C MET A 26 -6.40 -8.35 1.73
N VAL A 27 -5.66 -7.79 2.67
CA VAL A 27 -4.55 -6.88 2.39
C VAL A 27 -3.33 -7.32 3.17
N ASN A 28 -2.23 -7.53 2.45
CA ASN A 28 -0.94 -7.80 3.08
C ASN A 28 -0.30 -6.49 3.58
N CYS A 29 -0.07 -6.43 4.89
CA CYS A 29 0.59 -5.32 5.57
C CYS A 29 2.03 -5.71 5.92
N TYR A 30 3.01 -4.90 5.49
CA TYR A 30 4.42 -5.20 5.65
C TYR A 30 5.15 -4.16 6.50
N ARG A 31 6.23 -4.57 7.16
CA ARG A 31 7.03 -3.70 8.04
C ARG A 31 8.25 -3.07 7.36
N ARG A 32 8.79 -3.70 6.31
CA ARG A 32 10.04 -3.29 5.64
C ARG A 32 9.79 -2.98 4.18
N LYS A 33 10.26 -1.83 3.70
CA LYS A 33 10.04 -1.38 2.33
C LYS A 33 10.73 -2.29 1.33
N GLU A 34 11.95 -2.71 1.64
CA GLU A 34 12.82 -3.50 0.77
C GLU A 34 12.20 -4.86 0.46
N TYR A 35 11.50 -5.43 1.45
CA TYR A 35 10.75 -6.66 1.27
C TYR A 35 9.57 -6.44 0.30
N VAL A 36 8.76 -5.39 0.50
CA VAL A 36 7.65 -5.08 -0.40
C VAL A 36 8.15 -4.78 -1.81
N ASP A 37 9.25 -4.03 -1.95
CA ASP A 37 9.87 -3.76 -3.24
C ASP A 37 10.25 -5.07 -3.97
N SER A 38 10.77 -6.06 -3.23
CA SER A 38 11.09 -7.38 -3.80
C SER A 38 9.84 -8.14 -4.26
N VAL A 39 8.75 -8.07 -3.48
CA VAL A 39 7.46 -8.67 -3.84
C VAL A 39 6.87 -7.97 -5.06
N CYS A 40 6.88 -6.64 -5.11
CA CYS A 40 6.43 -5.86 -6.27
C CYS A 40 7.20 -6.25 -7.53
N LYS A 41 8.53 -6.39 -7.45
CA LYS A 41 9.34 -6.83 -8.61
C LYS A 41 8.94 -8.22 -9.09
N SER A 42 8.74 -9.16 -8.16
CA SER A 42 8.31 -10.52 -8.49
C SER A 42 6.92 -10.53 -9.15
N GLN A 43 5.97 -9.81 -8.58
CA GLN A 43 4.61 -9.73 -9.12
C GLN A 43 4.57 -8.97 -10.46
N GLN A 44 5.36 -7.91 -10.61
CA GLN A 44 5.48 -7.17 -11.87
C GLN A 44 6.02 -8.05 -12.99
N ARG A 45 7.00 -8.91 -12.68
CA ARG A 45 7.50 -9.90 -13.64
C ARG A 45 6.40 -10.86 -14.09
N LEU A 46 5.61 -11.39 -13.15
CA LEU A 46 4.47 -12.25 -13.50
C LEU A 46 3.45 -11.52 -14.37
N ALA A 47 3.10 -10.27 -14.05
CA ALA A 47 2.20 -9.46 -14.85
C ALA A 47 2.74 -9.20 -16.28
N ASN A 48 4.06 -8.98 -16.42
CA ASN A 48 4.70 -8.87 -17.72
C ASN A 48 4.63 -10.19 -18.50
N ASP A 49 4.92 -11.32 -17.86
CA ASP A 49 4.86 -12.64 -18.48
C ASP A 49 3.43 -12.97 -18.93
N GLU A 50 2.42 -12.66 -18.12
CA GLU A 50 1.00 -12.81 -18.47
C GLU A 50 0.57 -11.90 -19.63
N SER A 51 1.13 -10.69 -19.74
CA SER A 51 0.82 -9.78 -20.84
C SER A 51 1.29 -10.30 -22.21
N SER A 52 2.29 -11.19 -22.21
CA SER A 52 2.80 -11.85 -23.43
C SER A 52 1.87 -12.94 -23.96
N GLN A 53 0.91 -13.40 -23.16
CA GLN A 53 -0.05 -14.42 -23.55
C GLN A 53 -1.03 -13.87 -24.59
N MET A 54 -1.39 -14.69 -25.59
CA MET A 54 -2.26 -14.25 -26.71
C MET A 54 -3.59 -13.64 -26.25
N TRP A 55 -4.19 -14.16 -25.17
CA TRP A 55 -5.48 -13.69 -24.64
C TRP A 55 -5.39 -12.40 -23.81
N ASN A 56 -4.19 -11.91 -23.52
CA ASN A 56 -3.94 -10.65 -22.80
C ASN A 56 -3.25 -9.58 -23.65
N LYS A 57 -3.00 -9.88 -24.94
CA LYS A 57 -2.33 -8.97 -25.86
C LYS A 57 -3.06 -7.62 -25.94
N GLY A 58 -2.31 -6.53 -25.70
CA GLY A 58 -2.82 -5.15 -25.78
C GLY A 58 -3.51 -4.63 -24.53
N LYS A 59 -3.65 -5.43 -23.46
CA LYS A 59 -4.12 -4.94 -22.17
C LYS A 59 -3.01 -4.15 -21.46
N PRO A 60 -3.34 -3.09 -20.71
CA PRO A 60 -2.34 -2.36 -19.92
C PRO A 60 -1.78 -3.26 -18.82
N ILE A 61 -0.47 -3.18 -18.60
CA ILE A 61 0.21 -3.88 -17.52
C ILE A 61 0.12 -3.00 -16.27
N PRO A 62 -0.43 -3.50 -15.15
CA PRO A 62 -0.52 -2.71 -13.92
C PRO A 62 0.87 -2.37 -13.38
N VAL A 63 1.00 -1.18 -12.80
CA VAL A 63 2.24 -0.76 -12.16
C VAL A 63 2.16 -1.03 -10.66
N LEU A 64 3.00 -1.94 -10.17
CA LEU A 64 3.05 -2.34 -8.76
C LEU A 64 4.17 -1.61 -8.02
N LYS A 65 3.84 -0.91 -6.92
CA LYS A 65 4.81 -0.14 -6.13
C LYS A 65 4.58 -0.29 -4.63
N ALA A 66 5.65 -0.22 -3.85
CA ALA A 66 5.55 -0.15 -2.39
C ALA A 66 5.19 1.27 -1.95
N HIS A 67 4.09 1.41 -1.22
CA HIS A 67 3.67 2.67 -0.62
C HIS A 67 3.71 2.57 0.90
N GLY A 68 4.26 3.60 1.56
CA GLY A 68 4.37 3.65 3.01
C GLY A 68 3.27 4.51 3.63
N TYR A 69 2.62 4.00 4.67
CA TYR A 69 1.56 4.69 5.41
C TYR A 69 1.86 4.68 6.90
N TYR A 70 1.47 5.74 7.59
CA TYR A 70 1.40 5.75 9.03
C TYR A 70 0.01 5.25 9.45
N LEU A 71 -0.02 4.13 10.16
CA LEU A 71 -1.21 3.63 10.79
C LEU A 71 -1.53 4.48 12.00
N VAL A 72 -2.74 5.00 12.01
CA VAL A 72 -3.31 5.82 13.08
C VAL A 72 -4.44 5.00 13.70
N HIS A 73 -4.42 4.87 15.02
CA HIS A 73 -5.54 4.26 15.73
C HIS A 73 -6.77 5.15 15.61
N GLU A 74 -7.97 4.60 15.47
CA GLU A 74 -9.21 5.37 15.26
C GLU A 74 -9.40 6.48 16.31
N SER A 75 -9.27 6.14 17.60
CA SER A 75 -9.37 7.13 18.69
C SER A 75 -8.34 8.25 18.59
N LEU A 76 -7.16 7.95 18.03
CA LEU A 76 -6.12 8.93 17.82
C LEU A 76 -6.44 9.83 16.64
N TYR A 77 -6.94 9.24 15.54
CA TYR A 77 -7.38 9.98 14.36
C TYR A 77 -8.47 11.00 14.72
N GLU A 78 -9.47 10.59 15.50
CA GLU A 78 -10.52 11.47 16.02
C GLU A 78 -9.95 12.60 16.89
N GLU A 79 -8.96 12.31 17.75
CA GLU A 79 -8.37 13.30 18.66
C GLU A 79 -7.49 14.33 17.92
N ILE A 80 -6.70 13.92 16.92
CA ILE A 80 -5.60 14.75 16.40
C ILE A 80 -5.62 15.00 14.88
N ILE A 81 -6.38 14.25 14.10
CA ILE A 81 -6.39 14.38 12.63
C ILE A 81 -7.71 14.97 12.15
N LYS A 82 -8.83 14.37 12.55
CA LYS A 82 -10.18 14.79 12.14
C LYS A 82 -10.49 16.29 12.33
N PRO A 83 -10.03 16.98 13.40
CA PRO A 83 -10.26 18.42 13.54
C PRO A 83 -9.65 19.30 12.44
N PHE A 84 -8.73 18.75 11.65
CA PHE A 84 -8.02 19.46 10.57
C PHE A 84 -8.46 19.00 9.18
N GLU A 85 -9.35 18.01 9.07
CA GLU A 85 -9.95 17.64 7.80
C GLU A 85 -11.03 18.66 7.42
N LYS A 86 -10.99 19.12 6.17
CA LYS A 86 -11.91 20.10 5.60
C LYS A 86 -13.12 19.44 4.96
#